data_AF-A0A965ADK0-F1
#
_entry.id   AF-A0A965ADK0-F1
#
_cell.length_a   1.000
_cell.length_b   1.000
_cell.length_c   1.000
_cell.angle_alpha   90.00
_cell.angle_beta   90.00
_cell.angle_gamma   90.00
#
_symmetry.space_group_name_H-M   'P 1'
#
loop_
_entity.id
_entity.type
_entity.pdbx_description
1 polymer ?
#
loop_
_entity_poly.entity_id
_entity_poly.type
_entity_poly.pdbx_seq_one_letter_code
_entity_poly.pdbx_strand_id
1 'polypeptide(L)'
;LLHHNTTQRRSIVFASETQAKQIALLAYNDADGSFSGSRYLGFANPFEIGSLIQTSDDGLAVCGITYLAGRFPRICIFKLSKQEVEALTTP
;
A
#
# COMPACT_ATOMS: atom_id res chain seq x y z
N LEU A 1 -0.44 9.91 3.37
CA LEU A 1 -1.20 10.29 2.16
C LEU A 1 -0.21 10.35 1.01
N LEU A 2 -0.41 9.56 -0.05
CA LEU A 2 0.45 9.61 -1.23
C LEU A 2 -0.42 9.81 -2.48
N HIS A 3 -0.04 10.76 -3.32
CA HIS A 3 -0.68 11.03 -4.61
C HIS A 3 0.11 10.32 -5.70
N HIS A 4 -0.54 9.44 -6.46
CA HIS A 4 0.04 8.75 -7.61
C HIS A 4 -0.52 9.35 -8.91
N ASN A 5 0.35 9.73 -9.84
CA ASN A 5 -0.03 10.36 -11.10
C ASN A 5 0.26 9.42 -12.29
N THR A 6 -0.77 9.02 -13.04
CA THR A 6 -0.62 8.51 -14.41
C THR A 6 -1.35 9.43 -15.39
N THR A 7 -0.97 9.38 -16.67
CA THR A 7 -1.17 10.43 -17.68
C THR A 7 -2.61 10.94 -17.90
N GLN A 8 -3.66 10.33 -17.34
CA GLN A 8 -5.00 10.97 -17.29
C GLN A 8 -5.89 10.68 -16.05
N ARG A 9 -5.40 10.03 -14.98
CA ARG A 9 -6.20 9.83 -13.75
C ARG A 9 -5.31 9.88 -12.51
N ARG A 10 -5.68 10.73 -11.57
CA ARG A 10 -5.05 10.78 -10.25
C ARG A 10 -5.75 9.81 -9.33
N SER A 11 -4.95 9.10 -8.54
CA SER A 11 -5.45 8.21 -7.49
C SER A 11 -4.73 8.51 -6.19
N ILE A 12 -5.47 8.39 -5.10
CA ILE A 12 -4.94 8.44 -3.74
C ILE A 12 -4.85 7.01 -3.23
N VAL A 13 -3.69 6.63 -2.70
CA VAL A 13 -3.51 5.36 -2.00
C VAL A 13 -3.33 5.63 -0.51
N PHE A 14 -4.23 5.07 0.29
CA PHE A 14 -4.12 5.00 1.74
C PHE A 14 -3.50 3.68 2.16
N ALA A 15 -2.74 3.70 3.24
CA ALA A 15 -2.23 2.51 3.90
C ALA A 15 -2.73 2.51 5.35
N SER A 16 -3.24 1.37 5.82
CA SER A 16 -3.75 1.19 7.17
C SER A 16 -3.45 -0.23 7.67
N GLU A 17 -3.48 -0.40 8.98
CA GLU A 17 -3.47 -1.72 9.61
C GLU A 17 -4.90 -2.28 9.66
N THR A 18 -5.02 -3.59 9.42
CA THR A 18 -6.28 -4.32 9.59
C THR A 18 -6.37 -4.97 10.97
N GLN A 19 -7.56 -5.39 11.38
CA GLN A 19 -7.73 -6.21 12.58
C GLN A 19 -7.00 -7.56 12.49
N ALA A 20 -6.85 -8.09 11.26
CA ALA A 20 -6.05 -9.28 10.98
C ALA A 20 -4.53 -9.02 10.96
N LYS A 21 -4.11 -7.80 11.34
CA LYS A 21 -2.70 -7.37 11.41
C LYS A 21 -1.95 -7.49 10.10
N GLN A 22 -2.64 -7.15 9.00
CA GLN A 22 -2.03 -6.93 7.69
C GLN A 22 -1.99 -5.44 7.40
N ILE A 23 -1.13 -5.04 6.46
CA ILE A 23 -1.17 -3.70 5.88
C ILE A 23 -2.17 -3.73 4.72
N ALA A 24 -3.26 -2.98 4.81
CA ALA A 24 -4.19 -2.73 3.73
C ALA A 24 -3.76 -1.49 2.95
N LEU A 25 -3.64 -1.63 1.63
CA LEU A 25 -3.59 -0.54 0.68
C LEU A 25 -4.98 -0.34 0.09
N LEU A 26 -5.52 0.87 0.18
CA LEU A 26 -6.84 1.24 -0.30
C LEU A 26 -6.70 2.37 -1.32
N ALA A 27 -7.11 2.11 -2.56
CA ALA A 27 -7.02 3.08 -3.65
C ALA A 27 -8.38 3.72 -3.92
N TYR A 28 -8.34 5.04 -4.12
CA TYR A 28 -9.49 5.85 -4.46
C TYR A 28 -9.16 6.74 -5.65
N ASN A 29 -10.17 7.02 -6.46
CA ASN A 29 -10.11 8.04 -7.49
C ASN A 29 -10.05 9.43 -6.83
N ASP A 30 -9.07 10.24 -7.20
CA ASP A 30 -8.84 11.57 -6.63
C ASP A 30 -9.93 12.58 -7.02
N ALA A 31 -10.63 12.36 -8.14
CA ALA A 31 -11.62 13.30 -8.64
C ALA A 31 -12.99 13.21 -7.95
N ASP A 32 -13.45 11.99 -7.64
CA ASP A 32 -14.79 11.74 -7.10
C ASP A 32 -14.78 10.95 -5.78
N GLY A 33 -13.62 10.52 -5.31
CA GLY A 33 -13.48 9.73 -4.09
C GLY A 33 -14.02 8.31 -4.19
N SER A 34 -14.34 7.82 -5.40
CA SER A 34 -14.81 6.45 -5.60
C SER A 34 -13.71 5.44 -5.28
N PHE A 35 -14.09 4.32 -4.66
CA PHE A 35 -13.16 3.22 -4.38
C PHE A 35 -12.75 2.54 -5.68
N SER A 36 -11.44 2.40 -5.88
CA SER A 36 -10.86 1.76 -7.07
C SER A 36 -10.45 0.31 -6.80
N GLY A 37 -9.86 0.05 -5.63
CA GLY A 37 -9.36 -1.29 -5.33
C GLY A 37 -8.65 -1.38 -3.98
N SER A 38 -8.36 -2.62 -3.56
CA SER A 38 -7.62 -2.90 -2.33
C SER A 38 -6.57 -3.98 -2.53
N ARG A 39 -5.47 -3.88 -1.80
CA ARG A 39 -4.44 -4.92 -1.72
C ARG A 39 -3.95 -5.09 -0.29
N TYR A 40 -3.73 -6.33 0.13
CA TYR A 40 -3.27 -6.64 1.48
C TYR A 40 -1.85 -7.17 1.44
N LEU A 41 -1.00 -6.66 2.32
CA LEU A 41 0.41 -6.99 2.43
C LEU A 41 0.71 -7.59 3.79
N GLY A 42 1.60 -8.59 3.78
CA GLY A 42 1.96 -9.35 4.97
C GLY A 42 1.03 -10.54 5.21
N PHE A 43 1.61 -11.63 5.71
CA PHE A 43 0.91 -12.87 6.03
C PHE A 43 1.56 -13.54 7.26
N ALA A 44 0.77 -14.30 8.01
CA ALA A 44 1.14 -15.11 9.19
C ALA A 44 1.71 -14.37 10.42
N ASN A 45 2.30 -13.19 10.26
CA ASN A 45 2.76 -12.35 11.36
C ASN A 45 1.98 -11.03 11.38
N PRO A 46 1.96 -10.32 12.52
CA PRO A 46 1.48 -8.95 12.55
C PRO A 46 2.38 -8.01 11.73
N PHE A 47 1.76 -7.08 11.01
CA PHE A 47 2.40 -6.00 10.28
C PHE A 47 1.79 -4.66 10.67
N GLU A 48 2.66 -3.67 10.84
CA GLU A 48 2.33 -2.28 11.15
C GLU A 48 2.88 -1.37 10.05
N ILE A 49 2.08 -0.38 9.62
CA ILE A 49 2.46 0.53 8.54
C ILE A 49 3.37 1.62 9.09
N GLY A 50 4.51 1.85 8.44
CA GLY A 50 5.41 2.95 8.75
C GLY A 50 5.28 4.10 7.75
N SER A 51 5.64 3.84 6.48
CA SER A 51 5.62 4.87 5.44
C SER A 51 5.30 4.30 4.07
N LEU A 52 4.89 5.20 3.18
CA LEU A 52 4.49 4.91 1.81
C LEU A 52 5.14 5.94 0.89
N ILE A 53 5.89 5.50 -0.11
CA ILE A 53 6.52 6.37 -1.12
C ILE A 53 6.30 5.83 -2.53
N GLN A 54 6.09 6.74 -3.49
CA GLN A 54 6.18 6.41 -4.90
C GLN A 54 7.66 6.29 -5.25
N THR A 55 8.01 5.26 -6.00
CA THR A 55 9.37 5.02 -6.45
C THR A 55 9.60 5.61 -7.84
N SER A 56 10.85 5.83 -8.23
CA SER A 56 11.22 6.46 -9.52
C SER A 56 10.85 5.64 -10.76
N ASP A 57 10.50 4.37 -10.58
CA ASP A 57 10.03 3.44 -11.62
C ASP A 57 8.48 3.39 -11.70
N ASP A 58 7.78 4.41 -11.18
CA ASP A 58 6.32 4.50 -11.05
C ASP A 58 5.67 3.39 -10.20
N GLY A 59 6.46 2.64 -9.42
CA GLY A 59 5.91 1.70 -8.45
C GLY A 59 5.63 2.33 -7.08
N LEU A 60 5.44 1.47 -6.09
CA LEU A 60 5.15 1.87 -4.71
C LEU A 60 6.01 1.08 -3.73
N ALA A 61 6.69 1.77 -2.83
CA ALA A 61 7.39 1.14 -1.71
C ALA A 61 6.60 1.39 -0.42
N VAL A 62 6.34 0.31 0.31
CA VAL A 62 5.63 0.28 1.58
C VAL A 62 6.61 -0.19 2.65
N CYS A 63 6.97 0.69 3.57
CA CYS A 63 7.81 0.35 4.71
C CYS A 63 6.94 0.10 5.94
N GLY A 64 7.31 -0.88 6.76
CA GLY A 64 6.58 -1.21 7.98
C GLY A 64 7.43 -1.99 8.97
N ILE A 65 6.78 -2.42 10.04
CA ILE A 65 7.33 -3.33 11.04
C ILE A 65 6.56 -4.64 10.96
N THR A 66 7.28 -5.76 11.03
CA THR A 66 6.70 -7.08 11.26
C THR A 66 7.21 -7.67 12.56
N TYR A 67 6.43 -8.55 13.17
CA TYR A 67 6.76 -9.15 14.46
C TYR A 67 7.01 -10.66 14.33
N LEU A 68 8.27 -11.07 14.43
CA LEU A 68 8.62 -12.49 14.49
C LEU A 68 8.12 -13.09 15.80
N ALA A 69 7.50 -14.27 15.72
CA ALA A 69 6.83 -14.92 16.86
C ALA A 69 5.89 -13.97 17.62
N GLY A 70 5.26 -13.03 16.91
CA GLY A 70 4.30 -12.08 17.45
C GLY A 70 4.85 -10.98 18.35
N ARG A 71 6.16 -10.92 18.64
CA ARG A 71 6.73 -9.95 19.60
C ARG A 71 8.11 -9.38 19.29
N PHE A 72 8.83 -9.92 18.32
CA PHE A 72 10.18 -9.44 17.99
C PHE A 72 10.15 -8.57 16.72
N PRO A 73 10.24 -7.23 16.85
CA PRO A 73 10.07 -6.33 15.71
C PRO A 73 11.21 -6.45 14.70
N ARG A 74 10.89 -6.39 13.42
CA ARG A 74 11.81 -6.33 12.27
C ARG A 74 11.28 -5.33 11.25
N ILE A 75 12.17 -4.58 10.61
CA ILE A 75 11.81 -3.72 9.49
C ILE A 75 11.45 -4.61 8.30
N CYS A 76 10.36 -4.28 7.61
CA CYS A 76 9.98 -4.92 6.35
C CYS A 76 9.69 -3.88 5.27
N ILE A 77 9.96 -4.24 4.02
CA ILE A 77 9.63 -3.43 2.84
C ILE A 77 8.88 -4.32 1.85
N PHE A 78 7.73 -3.84 1.38
CA PHE A 78 7.04 -4.38 0.22
C PHE A 78 7.22 -3.42 -0.95
N LYS A 79 7.60 -3.95 -2.11
CA LYS A 79 7.72 -3.18 -3.35
C LYS A 79 6.67 -3.69 -4.32
N LEU A 80 5.84 -2.78 -4.79
CA LEU A 80 4.92 -3.00 -5.90
C LEU A 80 5.56 -2.44 -7.17
N SER A 81 5.42 -3.17 -8.26
CA SER A 81 5.73 -2.69 -9.61
C SER A 81 4.72 -1.64 -10.06
N LYS A 82 5.03 -0.92 -11.14
CA LYS A 82 4.09 -0.02 -11.82
C LYS A 82 2.79 -0.75 -12.18
N GLN A 83 2.89 -1.94 -12.78
CA GLN A 83 1.73 -2.72 -13.22
C GLN A 83 0.84 -3.13 -12.04
N GLU A 84 1.45 -3.43 -10.90
CA GLU A 84 0.74 -3.77 -9.67
C GLU A 84 0.04 -2.56 -9.04
N VAL A 85 0.63 -1.37 -9.14
CA VAL A 85 -0.02 -0.12 -8.72
C VAL A 85 -1.17 0.21 -9.66
N GLU A 86 -0.97 0.10 -10.97
CA GLU A 86 -2.01 0.32 -11.99
C GLU A 86 -3.21 -0.62 -11.79
N ALA A 87 -2.95 -1.90 -11.51
CA ALA A 87 -4.00 -2.88 -11.20
C ALA A 87 -4.74 -2.58 -9.89
N LEU A 88 -4.12 -1.89 -8.95
CA LEU A 88 -4.75 -1.46 -7.70
C LEU A 88 -5.58 -0.18 -7.89
N THR A 89 -5.17 0.72 -8.79
CA THR A 89 -5.77 2.05 -8.97
C THR A 89 -6.75 2.14 -10.14
N THR A 90 -6.89 1.08 -10.94
CA THR A 90 -7.82 1.02 -12.06
C THR A 90 -8.97 0.06 -11.72
N PRO A 91 -10.25 0.44 -11.94
CA PRO A 91 -11.39 -0.45 -11.72
C PRO A 91 -11.40 -1.70 -12.60
#